data_AF-A0A4R8QRQ7-F1
#
_entry.id   AF-A0A4R8QRQ7-F1
#
_cell.length_a   1.000
_cell.length_b   1.000
_cell.length_c   1.000
_cell.angle_alpha   90.00
_cell.angle_beta   90.00
_cell.angle_gamma   90.00
#
_symmetry.space_group_name_H-M   'P 1'
#
loop_
_entity.id
_entity.type
_entity.pdbx_description
1 polymer ?
#
loop_
_entity_poly.entity_id
_entity_poly.type
_entity_poly.pdbx_seq_one_letter_code
_entity_poly.pdbx_strand_id
1 'polypeptide(L)'
;MQVKAPLPLDDDAWALLKHRLLAERAAAETKEDGIRATARTENLIGNSKVVTDAEWDDIQGPVRASMAKYADEIIRNSWKKGRRVNKENSARFAADILLHVRNRFYTDVARDTAAAVAEGRQPHIDPAEGPFTQKLTLENMKWVFDMKVKSHTERHRKELFLCNGCDSSRYYGFEGVIQHYAAKHTKSLSLGNVVSRGQWLPPARASHTLSTIYSHHQVLKAKEAMMELHGMN
;
A
#
# COMPACT_ATOMS: atom_id res chain seq x y z
N MET A 1 -52.32 15.27 4.01
CA MET A 1 -51.34 16.31 3.61
C MET A 1 -51.14 16.18 2.10
N GLN A 2 -51.58 17.17 1.33
CA GLN A 2 -51.45 17.19 -0.14
C GLN A 2 -50.07 17.75 -0.52
N VAL A 3 -49.37 17.06 -1.44
CA VAL A 3 -48.09 17.49 -2.01
C VAL A 3 -48.37 18.52 -3.10
N LYS A 4 -47.80 19.73 -2.97
CA LYS A 4 -47.95 20.84 -3.91
C LYS A 4 -46.99 20.63 -5.10
N ALA A 5 -47.51 20.57 -6.32
CA ALA A 5 -46.70 20.46 -7.53
C ALA A 5 -45.83 21.73 -7.72
N PRO A 6 -44.61 21.64 -8.30
CA PRO A 6 -43.76 22.79 -8.54
C PRO A 6 -44.42 23.74 -9.55
N LEU A 7 -44.34 25.06 -9.31
CA LEU A 7 -44.77 26.06 -10.29
C LEU A 7 -43.94 25.92 -11.58
N PRO A 8 -44.57 26.06 -12.77
CA PRO A 8 -43.84 26.05 -14.04
C PRO A 8 -42.90 27.25 -14.10
N LEU A 9 -41.67 27.02 -14.58
CA LEU A 9 -40.67 28.05 -14.81
C LEU A 9 -41.18 28.94 -15.94
N ASP A 10 -41.59 30.17 -15.63
CA ASP A 10 -42.00 31.14 -16.65
C ASP A 10 -40.77 31.72 -17.39
N ASP A 11 -41.01 32.29 -18.57
CA ASP A 11 -39.94 32.78 -19.45
C ASP A 11 -39.10 33.90 -18.80
N ASP A 12 -39.70 34.66 -17.88
CA ASP A 12 -39.02 35.72 -17.13
C ASP A 12 -38.09 35.15 -16.04
N ALA A 13 -38.53 34.12 -15.30
CA ALA A 13 -37.69 33.38 -14.36
C ALA A 13 -36.55 32.66 -15.09
N TRP A 14 -36.80 32.15 -16.31
CA TRP A 14 -35.77 31.56 -17.15
C TRP A 14 -34.75 32.61 -17.64
N ALA A 15 -35.18 33.81 -18.03
CA ALA A 15 -34.28 34.89 -18.44
C ALA A 15 -33.33 35.31 -17.30
N LEU A 16 -33.85 35.43 -16.08
CA LEU A 16 -33.05 35.73 -14.88
C LEU A 16 -32.05 34.61 -14.55
N LEU A 17 -32.50 33.35 -14.62
CA LEU A 17 -31.64 32.20 -14.37
C LEU A 17 -30.52 32.10 -15.42
N LYS A 18 -30.85 32.33 -16.70
CA LYS A 18 -29.89 32.30 -17.80
C LYS A 18 -28.78 33.34 -17.64
N HIS A 19 -29.11 34.56 -17.25
CA HIS A 19 -28.11 35.60 -17.01
C HIS A 19 -27.15 35.21 -15.87
N ARG A 20 -27.69 34.64 -14.79
CA ARG A 20 -26.88 34.17 -13.66
C ARG A 20 -25.98 32.99 -14.04
N LEU A 21 -26.48 32.02 -14.79
CA LEU A 21 -25.70 30.87 -15.27
C LEU A 21 -24.56 31.30 -16.20
N LEU A 22 -24.78 32.31 -17.05
CA LEU A 22 -23.72 32.87 -17.90
C LEU A 22 -22.64 33.60 -17.09
N ALA A 23 -23.03 34.33 -16.03
CA ALA A 23 -22.08 34.95 -15.12
C ALA A 23 -21.28 33.91 -14.31
N GLU A 24 -21.93 32.85 -13.82
CA GLU A 24 -21.28 31.74 -13.13
C GLU A 24 -20.33 30.97 -14.07
N ARG A 25 -20.72 30.79 -15.33
CA ARG A 25 -19.86 30.20 -16.37
C ARG A 25 -18.61 31.05 -16.62
N ALA A 26 -18.76 32.37 -16.80
CA ALA A 26 -17.62 33.25 -17.03
C ALA A 26 -16.65 33.29 -15.83
N ALA A 27 -17.20 33.27 -14.60
CA ALA A 27 -16.40 33.19 -13.38
C ALA A 27 -15.69 31.83 -13.24
N ALA A 28 -16.35 30.74 -13.63
CA ALA A 28 -15.77 29.39 -13.65
C ALA A 28 -14.65 29.27 -14.70
N GLU A 29 -14.86 29.76 -15.93
CA GLU A 29 -13.85 29.75 -17.00
C GLU A 29 -12.61 30.57 -16.60
N THR A 30 -12.79 31.74 -15.98
CA THR A 30 -11.66 32.55 -15.48
C THR A 30 -10.88 31.83 -14.37
N LYS A 31 -11.59 31.11 -13.50
CA LYS A 31 -10.98 30.29 -12.44
C LYS A 31 -10.23 29.08 -13.02
N GLU A 32 -10.79 28.41 -14.04
CA GLU A 32 -10.15 27.31 -14.74
C GLU A 32 -8.91 27.75 -15.52
N ASP A 33 -8.94 28.92 -16.16
CA ASP A 33 -7.78 29.49 -16.85
C ASP A 33 -6.67 29.88 -15.86
N GLY A 34 -7.03 30.40 -14.68
CA GLY A 34 -6.09 30.61 -13.57
C GLY A 34 -5.43 29.32 -13.09
N ILE A 35 -6.22 28.26 -12.90
CA ILE A 35 -5.73 26.92 -12.50
C ILE A 35 -4.88 26.28 -13.61
N ARG A 36 -5.25 26.47 -14.88
CA ARG A 36 -4.45 26.02 -16.04
C ARG A 36 -3.14 26.77 -16.16
N ALA A 37 -3.12 28.07 -15.87
CA ALA A 37 -1.91 28.88 -15.88
C ALA A 37 -0.95 28.47 -14.75
N THR A 38 -1.46 28.24 -13.53
CA THR A 38 -0.64 27.72 -12.42
C THR A 38 -0.12 26.31 -12.71
N ALA A 39 -0.96 25.42 -13.25
CA ALA A 39 -0.57 24.06 -13.66
C ALA A 39 0.44 24.04 -14.83
N ARG A 40 0.41 25.02 -15.73
CA ARG A 40 1.44 25.19 -16.79
C ARG A 40 2.78 25.65 -16.23
N THR A 41 2.75 26.48 -15.18
CA THR A 41 3.96 27.00 -14.55
C THR A 41 4.64 25.91 -13.69
N GLU A 42 3.85 25.05 -13.04
CA GLU A 42 4.36 23.86 -12.33
C GLU A 42 4.88 22.77 -13.29
N ASN A 43 4.26 22.58 -14.46
CA ASN A 43 4.73 21.62 -15.48
C ASN A 43 6.05 22.02 -16.17
N LEU A 44 6.47 23.29 -16.09
CA LEU A 44 7.77 23.70 -16.66
C LEU A 44 8.95 23.39 -15.73
N ILE A 45 8.68 23.04 -14.46
CA ILE A 45 9.69 22.69 -13.45
C ILE A 45 9.72 21.16 -13.19
N GLY A 46 8.63 20.45 -13.45
CA GLY A 46 8.56 18.99 -13.35
C GLY A 46 8.53 18.32 -14.71
N ASN A 47 9.66 17.79 -15.16
CA ASN A 47 9.72 16.88 -16.31
C ASN A 47 9.04 15.54 -15.94
N SER A 48 7.70 15.50 -15.90
CA SER A 48 6.93 14.26 -15.69
C SER A 48 6.99 13.40 -16.95
N LYS A 49 8.16 12.79 -17.14
CA LYS A 49 8.35 11.72 -18.11
C LYS A 49 7.50 10.54 -17.63
N VAL A 50 6.50 10.14 -18.41
CA VAL A 50 5.71 8.94 -18.14
C VAL A 50 6.69 7.75 -18.12
N VAL A 51 6.90 7.16 -16.95
CA VAL A 51 7.77 5.99 -16.78
C VAL A 51 7.12 4.81 -17.48
N THR A 52 7.84 4.20 -18.42
CA THR A 52 7.37 3.01 -19.14
C THR A 52 7.37 1.79 -18.23
N ASP A 53 6.58 0.76 -18.56
CA ASP A 53 6.55 -0.50 -17.80
C ASP A 53 7.94 -1.16 -17.71
N ALA A 54 8.76 -1.03 -18.75
CA ALA A 54 10.13 -1.53 -18.77
C ALA A 54 11.04 -0.78 -17.78
N GLU A 55 10.99 0.56 -17.78
CA GLU A 55 11.73 1.37 -16.80
C GLU A 55 11.25 1.08 -15.36
N TRP A 56 9.96 0.76 -15.18
CA TRP A 56 9.43 0.36 -13.88
C TRP A 56 10.02 -0.97 -13.43
N ASP A 57 10.05 -1.99 -14.29
CA ASP A 57 10.65 -3.28 -13.97
C ASP A 57 12.15 -3.17 -13.65
N ASP A 58 12.89 -2.35 -14.39
CA ASP A 58 14.31 -2.08 -14.14
C ASP A 58 14.53 -1.44 -12.76
N ILE A 59 13.71 -0.45 -12.39
CA ILE A 59 13.77 0.21 -11.08
C ILE A 59 13.35 -0.75 -9.95
N GLN A 60 12.42 -1.67 -10.20
CA GLN A 60 12.00 -2.69 -9.23
C GLN A 60 12.99 -3.84 -9.09
N GLY A 61 13.91 -4.03 -10.04
CA GLY A 61 14.92 -5.10 -10.01
C GLY A 61 15.72 -5.16 -8.71
N PRO A 62 16.35 -4.05 -8.26
CA PRO A 62 17.08 -3.99 -6.99
C PRO A 62 16.20 -4.28 -5.75
N VAL A 63 14.94 -3.82 -5.77
CA VAL A 63 13.98 -4.07 -4.68
C VAL A 63 13.67 -5.57 -4.61
N ARG A 64 13.35 -6.19 -5.76
CA ARG A 64 13.11 -7.65 -5.89
C ARG A 64 14.32 -8.46 -5.45
N ALA A 65 15.53 -8.05 -5.82
CA ALA A 65 16.77 -8.70 -5.39
C ALA A 65 16.97 -8.64 -3.86
N SER A 66 16.71 -7.48 -3.25
CA SER A 66 16.80 -7.31 -1.79
C SER A 66 15.77 -8.17 -1.05
N MET A 67 14.52 -8.16 -1.51
CA MET A 67 13.47 -9.02 -0.96
C MET A 67 13.80 -10.51 -1.08
N ALA A 68 14.35 -10.93 -2.23
CA ALA A 68 14.78 -12.31 -2.44
C ALA A 68 15.85 -12.73 -1.44
N LYS A 69 16.84 -11.87 -1.21
CA LYS A 69 17.89 -12.09 -0.21
C LYS A 69 17.30 -12.28 1.19
N TYR A 70 16.41 -11.39 1.64
CA TYR A 70 15.79 -11.52 2.97
C TYR A 70 14.95 -12.80 3.09
N ALA A 71 14.22 -13.17 2.04
CA ALA A 71 13.46 -14.42 2.03
C ALA A 71 14.38 -15.64 2.13
N ASP A 72 15.47 -15.68 1.35
CA ASP A 72 16.44 -16.77 1.35
C ASP A 72 17.15 -16.90 2.71
N GLU A 73 17.43 -15.79 3.39
CA GLU A 73 18.00 -15.75 4.75
C GLU A 73 17.11 -16.52 5.75
N ILE A 74 15.81 -16.19 5.85
CA ILE A 74 14.90 -16.87 6.78
C ILE A 74 14.60 -18.31 6.37
N ILE A 75 14.45 -18.59 5.06
CA ILE A 75 14.22 -19.96 4.55
C ILE A 75 15.39 -20.86 4.92
N ARG A 76 16.62 -20.37 4.76
CA ARG A 76 17.83 -21.11 5.10
C ARG A 76 17.97 -21.28 6.62
N ASN A 77 17.90 -20.18 7.36
CA ASN A 77 18.29 -20.15 8.78
C ASN A 77 17.21 -20.71 9.71
N SER A 78 15.93 -20.38 9.46
CA SER A 78 14.81 -20.77 10.35
C SER A 78 14.09 -22.04 9.90
N TRP A 79 14.01 -22.25 8.58
CA TRP A 79 13.22 -23.33 7.98
C TRP A 79 14.04 -24.48 7.38
N LYS A 80 15.35 -24.53 7.65
CA LYS A 80 16.29 -25.54 7.14
C LYS A 80 16.19 -25.73 5.61
N LYS A 81 16.26 -24.63 4.86
CA LYS A 81 16.08 -24.60 3.39
C LYS A 81 14.72 -25.16 2.95
N GLY A 82 13.67 -24.86 3.71
CA GLY A 82 12.29 -25.34 3.45
C GLY A 82 12.03 -26.82 3.79
N ARG A 83 13.01 -27.59 4.29
CA ARG A 83 12.81 -29.01 4.62
C ARG A 83 11.87 -29.25 5.79
N ARG A 84 11.68 -28.25 6.66
CA ARG A 84 10.76 -28.33 7.80
C ARG A 84 9.30 -28.06 7.44
N VAL A 85 9.01 -27.72 6.18
CA VAL A 85 7.66 -27.35 5.75
C VAL A 85 6.81 -28.61 5.58
N ASN A 86 5.63 -28.59 6.20
CA ASN A 86 4.61 -29.63 6.13
C ASN A 86 3.21 -29.01 6.03
N LYS A 87 2.16 -29.84 6.03
CA LYS A 87 0.78 -29.39 5.85
C LYS A 87 0.33 -28.47 6.98
N GLU A 88 0.71 -28.79 8.21
CA GLU A 88 0.29 -28.11 9.43
C GLU A 88 0.95 -26.74 9.57
N ASN A 89 2.20 -26.60 9.13
CA ASN A 89 2.98 -25.37 9.28
C ASN A 89 3.15 -24.54 8.01
N SER A 90 2.65 -24.99 6.85
CA SER A 90 2.75 -24.30 5.56
C SER A 90 2.23 -22.85 5.59
N ALA A 91 1.10 -22.61 6.26
CA ALA A 91 0.54 -21.26 6.43
C ALA A 91 1.46 -20.37 7.29
N ARG A 92 2.02 -20.93 8.37
CA ARG A 92 2.99 -20.23 9.23
C ARG A 92 4.28 -19.93 8.48
N PHE A 93 4.78 -20.87 7.67
CA PHE A 93 5.95 -20.67 6.83
C PHE A 93 5.76 -19.47 5.89
N ALA A 94 4.64 -19.42 5.17
CA ALA A 94 4.32 -18.32 4.28
C ALA A 94 4.25 -16.98 5.03
N ALA A 95 3.55 -16.92 6.15
CA ALA A 95 3.43 -15.72 6.97
C ALA A 95 4.79 -15.26 7.53
N ASP A 96 5.59 -16.17 8.08
CA ASP A 96 6.88 -15.85 8.68
C ASP A 96 7.86 -15.26 7.63
N ILE A 97 7.86 -15.77 6.39
CA ILE A 97 8.68 -15.23 5.29
C ILE A 97 8.23 -13.82 4.90
N LEU A 98 6.93 -13.65 4.61
CA LEU A 98 6.40 -12.36 4.17
C LEU A 98 6.60 -11.28 5.24
N LEU A 99 6.41 -11.62 6.52
CA LEU A 99 6.68 -10.72 7.64
C LEU A 99 8.17 -10.39 7.77
N HIS A 100 9.05 -11.39 7.64
CA HIS A 100 10.49 -11.17 7.74
C HIS A 100 11.00 -10.24 6.64
N VAL A 101 10.59 -10.47 5.39
CA VAL A 101 10.94 -9.60 4.26
C VAL A 101 10.50 -8.17 4.52
N ARG A 102 9.23 -7.97 4.91
CA ARG A 102 8.70 -6.64 5.25
C ARG A 102 9.52 -5.96 6.33
N ASN A 103 9.78 -6.66 7.44
CA ASN A 103 10.48 -6.09 8.58
C ASN A 103 11.94 -5.75 8.24
N ARG A 104 12.66 -6.64 7.55
CA ARG A 104 14.04 -6.36 7.14
C ARG A 104 14.13 -5.22 6.14
N PHE A 105 13.22 -5.17 5.17
CA PHE A 105 13.17 -4.09 4.20
C PHE A 105 13.02 -2.72 4.89
N TYR A 106 12.01 -2.54 5.75
CA TYR A 106 11.82 -1.25 6.43
C TYR A 106 12.91 -0.94 7.45
N THR A 107 13.55 -1.95 8.04
CA THR A 107 14.73 -1.75 8.90
C THR A 107 15.90 -1.19 8.08
N ASP A 108 16.14 -1.75 6.89
CA ASP A 108 17.22 -1.29 6.01
C ASP A 108 16.92 0.11 5.45
N VAL A 109 15.68 0.39 5.01
CA VAL A 109 15.26 1.74 4.59
C VAL A 109 15.44 2.77 5.70
N ALA A 110 15.06 2.45 6.94
CA ALA A 110 15.23 3.35 8.07
C ALA A 110 16.70 3.59 8.42
N ARG A 111 17.54 2.55 8.35
CA ARG A 111 18.98 2.67 8.55
C ARG A 111 19.62 3.55 7.48
N ASP A 112 19.29 3.30 6.21
CA ASP A 112 19.90 4.02 5.09
C ASP A 112 19.45 5.50 5.10
N THR A 113 18.21 5.77 5.52
CA THR A 113 17.71 7.13 5.78
C THR A 113 18.50 7.81 6.90
N ALA A 114 18.71 7.14 8.03
CA ALA A 114 19.48 7.69 9.14
C ALA A 114 20.94 7.96 8.77
N ALA A 115 21.55 7.08 7.97
CA ALA A 115 22.91 7.26 7.46
C ALA A 115 23.02 8.49 6.53
N ALA A 116 22.06 8.67 5.61
CA ALA A 116 22.02 9.85 4.75
C ALA A 116 21.95 11.15 5.57
N VAL A 117 21.07 11.19 6.58
CA VAL A 117 20.94 12.35 7.48
C VAL A 117 22.22 12.61 8.26
N ALA A 118 22.86 11.56 8.80
CA ALA A 118 24.11 11.69 9.55
C ALA A 118 25.27 12.23 8.69
N GLU A 119 25.26 11.95 7.39
CA GLU A 119 26.22 12.48 6.41
C GLU A 119 25.83 13.87 5.86
N GLY A 120 24.75 14.47 6.36
CA GLY A 120 24.24 15.76 5.89
C GLY A 120 23.58 15.71 4.51
N ARG A 121 23.27 14.52 3.99
CA ARG A 121 22.54 14.32 2.74
C ARG A 121 21.04 14.32 3.00
N GLN A 122 20.26 14.80 2.02
CA GLN A 122 18.81 14.65 2.09
C GLN A 122 18.41 13.17 1.99
N PRO A 123 17.46 12.71 2.82
CA PRO A 123 16.83 11.41 2.64
C PRO A 123 16.32 11.25 1.22
N HIS A 124 16.55 10.08 0.63
CA HIS A 124 15.87 9.75 -0.61
C HIS A 124 14.36 9.71 -0.37
N ILE A 125 13.58 10.26 -1.29
CA ILE A 125 12.12 10.28 -1.25
C ILE A 125 11.63 9.70 -2.58
N ASP A 126 10.83 8.63 -2.53
CA ASP A 126 10.22 8.06 -3.72
C ASP A 126 9.24 9.06 -4.38
N PRO A 127 9.06 9.03 -5.72
CA PRO A 127 8.03 9.81 -6.38
C PRO A 127 6.62 9.46 -5.86
N ALA A 128 5.71 10.44 -5.87
CA ALA A 128 4.34 10.26 -5.34
C ALA A 128 3.57 9.13 -6.03
N GLU A 129 3.76 8.97 -7.34
CA GLU A 129 3.08 7.95 -8.17
C GLU A 129 3.92 6.70 -8.41
N GLY A 130 5.12 6.64 -7.81
CA GLY A 130 6.13 5.62 -8.04
C GLY A 130 7.02 5.91 -9.26
N PRO A 131 7.93 4.98 -9.60
CA PRO A 131 8.17 3.69 -8.97
C PRO A 131 8.75 3.79 -7.55
N PHE A 132 8.33 2.90 -6.65
CA PHE A 132 8.72 2.96 -5.25
C PHE A 132 9.95 2.08 -4.96
N THR A 133 10.95 2.64 -4.29
CA THR A 133 12.18 1.92 -3.89
C THR A 133 12.31 1.77 -2.38
N GLN A 134 11.60 2.61 -1.61
CA GLN A 134 11.59 2.63 -0.15
C GLN A 134 10.27 2.13 0.45
N LYS A 135 9.35 1.68 -0.40
CA LYS A 135 8.02 1.22 -0.01
C LYS A 135 7.68 -0.11 -0.67
N LEU A 136 7.16 -1.05 0.12
CA LEU A 136 6.66 -2.31 -0.39
C LEU A 136 5.20 -2.21 -0.81
N THR A 137 4.93 -2.61 -2.05
CA THR A 137 3.57 -2.73 -2.58
C THR A 137 3.00 -4.14 -2.41
N LEU A 138 1.69 -4.30 -2.67
CA LEU A 138 1.07 -5.63 -2.73
C LEU A 138 1.68 -6.51 -3.82
N GLU A 139 2.10 -5.91 -4.94
CA GLU A 139 2.77 -6.62 -6.03
C GLU A 139 4.14 -7.15 -5.61
N ASN A 140 4.92 -6.35 -4.86
CA ASN A 140 6.20 -6.80 -4.32
C ASN A 140 6.03 -8.05 -3.44
N MET A 141 5.03 -8.04 -2.56
CA MET A 141 4.77 -9.18 -1.67
C MET A 141 4.18 -10.38 -2.40
N LYS A 142 3.38 -10.16 -3.45
CA LYS A 142 2.95 -11.22 -4.37
C LYS A 142 4.15 -11.88 -5.04
N TRP A 143 5.09 -11.08 -5.55
CA TRP A 143 6.30 -11.59 -6.19
C TRP A 143 7.11 -12.46 -5.22
N VAL A 144 7.28 -12.03 -3.97
CA VAL A 144 7.94 -12.84 -2.92
C VAL A 144 7.19 -14.15 -2.69
N PHE A 145 5.86 -14.10 -2.60
CA PHE A 145 5.05 -15.30 -2.43
C PHE A 145 5.26 -16.29 -3.60
N ASP A 146 5.13 -15.81 -4.84
CA ASP A 146 5.24 -16.64 -6.04
C ASP A 146 6.64 -17.23 -6.21
N MET A 147 7.69 -16.42 -5.99
CA MET A 147 9.07 -16.84 -6.26
C MET A 147 9.73 -17.60 -5.11
N LYS A 148 9.36 -17.29 -3.85
CA LYS A 148 10.08 -17.79 -2.67
C LYS A 148 9.25 -18.69 -1.77
N VAL A 149 7.92 -18.58 -1.78
CA VAL A 149 7.05 -19.34 -0.87
C VAL A 149 6.39 -20.52 -1.57
N LYS A 150 5.83 -20.28 -2.76
CA LYS A 150 4.94 -21.21 -3.47
C LYS A 150 5.55 -22.60 -3.67
N SER A 151 6.79 -22.68 -4.10
CA SER A 151 7.52 -23.95 -4.33
C SER A 151 7.64 -24.83 -3.08
N HIS A 152 7.62 -24.24 -1.88
CA HIS A 152 7.72 -24.97 -0.62
C HIS A 152 6.35 -25.37 -0.05
N THR A 153 5.28 -24.64 -0.38
CA THR A 153 3.96 -24.81 0.25
C THR A 153 2.93 -25.48 -0.65
N GLU A 154 3.01 -25.32 -1.97
CA GLU A 154 1.93 -25.69 -2.89
C GLU A 154 1.62 -27.20 -2.89
N ARG A 155 2.64 -28.05 -2.68
CA ARG A 155 2.48 -29.50 -2.50
C ARG A 155 1.67 -29.89 -1.25
N HIS A 156 1.58 -28.98 -0.28
CA HIS A 156 0.89 -29.21 0.99
C HIS A 156 -0.49 -28.55 1.02
N ARG A 157 -0.57 -27.29 0.59
CA ARG A 157 -1.80 -26.49 0.61
C ARG A 157 -1.67 -25.27 -0.30
N LYS A 158 -2.71 -25.01 -1.10
CA LYS A 158 -2.79 -23.84 -2.00
C LYS A 158 -3.33 -22.59 -1.32
N GLU A 159 -4.28 -22.76 -0.40
CA GLU A 159 -4.91 -21.67 0.35
C GLU A 159 -4.30 -21.56 1.75
N LEU A 160 -3.54 -20.49 2.00
CA LEU A 160 -2.67 -20.37 3.17
C LEU A 160 -3.09 -19.25 4.12
N PHE A 161 -3.89 -18.29 3.65
CA PHE A 161 -4.13 -17.04 4.37
C PHE A 161 -5.54 -16.94 4.92
N LEU A 162 -5.67 -16.34 6.09
CA LEU A 162 -6.93 -15.89 6.65
C LEU A 162 -7.04 -14.38 6.49
N CYS A 163 -8.27 -13.88 6.34
CA CYS A 163 -8.51 -12.45 6.34
C CYS A 163 -8.47 -11.91 7.78
N ASN A 164 -7.72 -10.83 8.03
CA ASN A 164 -7.65 -10.19 9.34
C ASN A 164 -8.94 -9.46 9.76
N GLY A 165 -9.79 -9.10 8.79
CA GLY A 165 -11.05 -8.38 9.06
C GLY A 165 -12.25 -9.30 9.27
N CYS A 166 -12.09 -10.62 9.15
CA CYS A 166 -13.18 -11.58 9.27
C CYS A 166 -12.88 -12.60 10.38
N ASP A 167 -13.92 -12.95 11.15
CA ASP A 167 -13.89 -14.08 12.09
C ASP A 167 -14.08 -15.45 11.40
N SER A 168 -13.88 -15.50 10.08
CA SER A 168 -14.04 -16.73 9.30
C SER A 168 -12.80 -17.61 9.39
N SER A 169 -12.99 -18.92 9.55
CA SER A 169 -11.93 -19.92 9.40
C SER A 169 -11.62 -20.28 7.94
N ARG A 170 -12.16 -19.51 6.97
CA ARG A 170 -11.98 -19.75 5.55
C ARG A 170 -10.58 -19.31 5.14
N TYR A 171 -9.86 -20.23 4.50
CA TYR A 171 -8.55 -19.93 3.93
C TYR A 171 -8.70 -19.45 2.50
N TYR A 172 -7.74 -18.63 2.09
CA TYR A 172 -7.65 -18.04 0.78
C TYR A 172 -6.23 -18.22 0.21
N GLY A 173 -6.13 -18.25 -1.11
CA GLY A 173 -4.87 -17.95 -1.79
C GLY A 173 -4.44 -16.51 -1.56
N PHE A 174 -3.19 -16.18 -1.91
CA PHE A 174 -2.63 -14.84 -1.68
C PHE A 174 -3.46 -13.73 -2.35
N GLU A 175 -3.79 -13.87 -3.63
CA GLU A 175 -4.64 -12.89 -4.32
C GLU A 175 -6.07 -12.88 -3.77
N GLY A 176 -6.60 -14.06 -3.43
CA GLY A 176 -7.95 -14.20 -2.87
C GLY A 176 -8.11 -13.43 -1.56
N VAL A 177 -7.12 -13.48 -0.65
CA VAL A 177 -7.19 -12.73 0.61
C VAL A 177 -7.10 -11.23 0.37
N ILE A 178 -6.28 -10.79 -0.59
CA ILE A 178 -6.17 -9.36 -0.96
C ILE A 178 -7.49 -8.86 -1.53
N GLN A 179 -8.05 -9.56 -2.52
CA GLN A 179 -9.31 -9.18 -3.16
C GLN A 179 -10.47 -9.16 -2.16
N HIS A 180 -10.55 -10.18 -1.30
CA HIS A 180 -11.54 -10.22 -0.24
C HIS A 180 -11.39 -9.04 0.72
N TYR A 181 -10.17 -8.73 1.17
CA TYR A 181 -9.92 -7.60 2.05
C TYR A 181 -10.26 -6.26 1.38
N ALA A 182 -9.86 -6.08 0.13
CA ALA A 182 -10.18 -4.90 -0.67
C ALA A 182 -11.68 -4.70 -0.89
N ALA A 183 -12.44 -5.79 -1.04
CA ALA A 183 -13.89 -5.72 -1.26
C ALA A 183 -14.70 -5.54 0.03
N LYS A 184 -14.20 -6.02 1.17
CA LYS A 184 -15.00 -6.10 2.41
C LYS A 184 -14.51 -5.20 3.55
N HIS A 185 -13.23 -4.86 3.60
CA HIS A 185 -12.61 -4.24 4.77
C HIS A 185 -11.92 -2.91 4.48
N THR A 186 -11.90 -2.46 3.23
CA THR A 186 -11.41 -1.12 2.91
C THR A 186 -12.13 -0.55 1.70
N LYS A 187 -12.21 0.79 1.66
CA LYS A 187 -12.66 1.54 0.48
C LYS A 187 -11.47 2.07 -0.34
N SER A 188 -10.24 1.92 0.16
CA SER A 188 -9.03 2.48 -0.43
C SER A 188 -8.37 1.59 -1.50
N LEU A 189 -8.76 0.32 -1.60
CA LEU A 189 -8.22 -0.64 -2.58
C LEU A 189 -9.18 -0.93 -3.74
N SER A 190 -10.39 -0.35 -3.75
CA SER A 190 -11.46 -0.66 -4.72
C SER A 190 -11.29 0.04 -6.08
N LEU A 191 -10.15 0.67 -6.36
CA LEU A 191 -9.86 1.25 -7.67
C LEU A 191 -9.22 0.17 -8.55
N GLY A 192 -10.00 -0.32 -9.53
CA GLY A 192 -9.60 -1.35 -10.49
C GLY A 192 -8.20 -1.10 -11.07
N ASN A 193 -7.45 -2.18 -11.29
CA ASN A 193 -6.02 -2.21 -11.67
C ASN A 193 -5.00 -1.57 -10.69
N VAL A 194 -5.41 -0.84 -9.65
CA VAL A 194 -4.49 -0.10 -8.74
C VAL A 194 -4.17 -0.88 -7.45
N VAL A 195 -4.62 -2.14 -7.33
CA VAL A 195 -4.25 -3.00 -6.18
C VAL A 195 -2.72 -3.22 -6.13
N SER A 196 -2.03 -3.20 -7.26
CA SER A 196 -0.57 -3.36 -7.33
C SER A 196 0.22 -2.24 -6.64
N ARG A 197 -0.33 -1.03 -6.50
CA ARG A 197 0.38 0.16 -5.98
C ARG A 197 0.06 0.50 -4.51
N GLY A 198 -0.83 -0.25 -3.87
CA GLY A 198 -1.16 -0.09 -2.46
C GLY A 198 -0.02 -0.55 -1.54
N GLN A 199 0.15 0.12 -0.39
CA GLN A 199 1.07 -0.32 0.66
C GLN A 199 0.66 -1.69 1.21
N TRP A 200 1.62 -2.62 1.33
CA TRP A 200 1.35 -3.90 2.01
C TRP A 200 1.16 -3.77 3.52
N LEU A 201 0.07 -4.35 4.01
CA LEU A 201 -0.22 -4.65 5.41
C LEU A 201 -0.32 -6.17 5.58
N PRO A 202 0.27 -6.76 6.64
CA PRO A 202 0.31 -8.21 6.80
C PRO A 202 -1.07 -8.81 7.08
N PRO A 203 -1.44 -9.96 6.48
CA PRO A 203 -2.62 -10.73 6.85
C PRO A 203 -2.41 -11.37 8.23
N ALA A 204 -3.52 -11.66 8.92
CA ALA A 204 -3.50 -12.29 10.23
C ALA A 204 -2.78 -13.64 10.20
N ARG A 205 -2.02 -13.94 11.27
CA ARG A 205 -1.40 -15.25 11.45
C ARG A 205 -2.50 -16.30 11.64
N ALA A 206 -2.47 -17.38 10.88
CA ALA A 206 -3.32 -18.55 11.13
C ALA A 206 -2.86 -19.22 12.43
N SER A 207 -3.30 -18.70 13.56
CA SER A 207 -3.02 -19.22 14.90
C SER A 207 -4.16 -18.77 15.81
N HIS A 208 -5.30 -19.47 15.77
CA HIS A 208 -6.17 -19.45 16.95
C HIS A 208 -5.33 -20.04 18.08
N THR A 209 -5.15 -19.24 19.13
CA THR A 209 -4.21 -19.41 20.26
C THR A 209 -2.75 -19.09 19.92
N LEU A 210 -2.32 -17.89 20.29
CA LEU A 210 -1.19 -17.61 21.20
C LEU A 210 -1.07 -16.09 21.37
N SER A 211 -1.91 -15.54 22.24
CA SER A 211 -1.44 -14.52 23.17
C SER A 211 -0.22 -15.13 23.88
N THR A 212 0.86 -14.36 24.03
CA THR A 212 2.20 -14.81 24.46
C THR A 212 3.06 -15.35 23.30
N ILE A 213 3.73 -14.43 22.60
CA ILE A 213 5.17 -14.42 22.23
C ILE A 213 5.31 -13.31 21.16
N TYR A 214 5.36 -12.06 21.62
CA TYR A 214 6.39 -11.11 21.21
C TYR A 214 6.50 -10.11 22.36
N SER A 215 7.67 -10.18 22.99
CA SER A 215 7.99 -9.53 24.25
C SER A 215 7.64 -8.05 24.25
N HIS A 216 7.06 -7.67 25.38
CA HIS A 216 6.53 -6.39 25.82
C HIS A 216 7.60 -5.28 25.95
N HIS A 217 8.66 -5.30 25.14
CA HIS A 217 9.83 -4.42 25.30
C HIS A 217 10.10 -3.49 24.10
N GLN A 218 9.52 -3.73 22.91
CA GLN A 218 9.76 -2.90 21.72
C GLN A 218 8.62 -1.93 21.38
N VAL A 219 7.44 -2.12 21.97
CA VAL A 219 6.28 -1.24 21.75
C VAL A 219 6.28 -0.03 22.71
N LEU A 220 6.95 -0.13 23.86
CA LEU A 220 7.03 0.98 24.82
C LEU A 220 8.06 2.06 24.41
N LYS A 221 9.18 1.69 23.78
CA LYS A 221 10.15 2.69 23.28
C LYS A 221 9.66 3.46 22.05
N ALA A 222 8.77 2.89 21.24
CA ALA A 222 8.16 3.61 20.12
C ALA A 222 7.09 4.62 20.58
N LYS A 223 6.48 4.40 21.75
CA LYS A 223 5.51 5.33 22.34
C LYS A 223 6.20 6.49 23.07
N GLU A 224 7.36 6.24 23.69
CA GLU A 224 8.21 7.29 24.27
C GLU A 224 8.90 8.14 23.19
N ALA A 225 9.40 7.53 22.10
CA ALA A 225 9.99 8.28 20.98
C ALA A 225 8.98 9.11 20.16
N MET A 226 7.68 8.78 20.22
CA MET A 226 6.63 9.60 19.59
C MET A 226 6.09 10.73 20.48
N MET A 227 6.35 10.72 21.80
CA MET A 227 5.94 11.81 22.69
C MET A 227 6.99 12.92 22.85
N GLU A 228 8.25 12.69 22.47
CA GLU A 228 9.30 13.74 22.50
C GLU A 228 9.42 14.58 21.21
N LEU A 229 8.65 14.28 20.16
CA LEU A 229 8.62 15.06 18.91
C LEU A 229 7.44 16.05 18.81
N HIS A 230 6.67 16.23 19.87
CA HIS A 230 5.66 17.31 19.99
C HIS A 230 5.89 18.13 21.27
N GLY A 231 7.11 18.62 21.45
CA GLY A 231 7.38 19.70 22.41
C GLY A 231 6.81 21.04 21.93
N MET A 232 5.54 21.29 22.22
CA MET A 232 5.02 22.64 22.43
C MET A 232 4.36 22.64 23.82
N ASN A 233 4.83 23.55 24.67
CA ASN A 233 4.34 23.93 26.01
C ASN A 233 2.88 23.56 26.32
#